data_AF-A0ABD1B5S3-F1
#
_entry.id   AF-A0ABD1B5S3-F1
#
_cell.length_a   1.000
_cell.length_b   1.000
_cell.length_c   1.000
_cell.angle_alpha   90.00
_cell.angle_beta   90.00
_cell.angle_gamma   90.00
#
_symmetry.space_group_name_H-M   'P 1'
#
loop_
_entity.id
_entity.type
_entity.pdbx_description
1 polymer ?
#
loop_
_entity_poly.entity_id
_entity_poly.type
_entity_poly.pdbx_seq_one_letter_code
_entity_poly.pdbx_strand_id
1 'polypeptide(L)'
;MASLISFSSLPKPIAVRSSISAPQTQAIIEGLKEKFGRKGIKFSESNNVPMVELKVYWKDEGFEEVLYTVDGCDWSVKDTDSDAIDALQIELSCTAGFLDITYIVSIYPVSMATALVVKNNGRKPVTLKPGIMSYLRFKKRSGAGIQGLKGCCYCPNPPLTSPFELLSPSEAMKADSSGWFGSEEGEKPGIWTVEDSVITLLEKKMSRVYGAPPAERLKAVYNTPPSKYETIDQGRGLFFRMIRIGFEDMYVGSPGSMWDQYGKQHYFVCTGPMSMLVPVELAANETWRGAMVIEHDNL
;
A
#
# COMPACT_ATOMS: atom_id res chain seq x y z
N MET A 1 8.40 -4.46 -5.76
CA MET A 1 7.41 -3.39 -5.47
C MET A 1 6.59 -3.85 -4.28
N ALA A 2 5.82 -3.07 -3.52
CA ALA A 2 5.41 -3.54 -2.20
C ALA A 2 4.11 -2.99 -1.62
N SER A 3 3.34 -3.80 -0.87
CA SER A 3 2.12 -3.38 -0.15
C SER A 3 2.42 -3.17 1.34
N LEU A 4 2.21 -1.98 1.90
CA LEU A 4 2.50 -1.67 3.32
C LEU A 4 1.24 -1.42 4.14
N ILE A 5 1.24 -1.91 5.38
CA ILE A 5 0.30 -1.51 6.44
C ILE A 5 1.12 -0.93 7.62
N SER A 6 0.86 0.32 8.00
CA SER A 6 1.52 0.96 9.16
C SER A 6 0.50 1.32 10.23
N PHE A 7 0.80 1.01 11.49
CA PHE A 7 0.02 1.40 12.66
C PHE A 7 0.87 2.27 13.58
N SER A 8 0.75 3.60 13.47
CA SER A 8 1.58 4.55 14.22
C SER A 8 1.16 4.75 15.69
N SER A 9 0.28 3.93 16.26
CA SER A 9 -0.30 4.19 17.59
C SER A 9 -0.72 2.97 18.42
N LEU A 10 -0.27 1.76 18.09
CA LEU A 10 -0.59 0.60 18.94
C LEU A 10 0.18 0.69 20.27
N PRO A 11 -0.44 0.31 21.41
CA PRO A 11 0.30 0.05 22.63
C PRO A 11 1.42 -0.95 22.33
N LYS A 12 2.61 -0.74 22.90
CA LYS A 12 3.74 -1.67 22.74
C LYS A 12 3.24 -3.11 23.02
N PRO A 13 3.41 -4.06 22.10
CA PRO A 13 2.91 -5.41 22.30
C PRO A 13 3.58 -6.01 23.55
N ILE A 14 2.77 -6.58 24.44
CA ILE A 14 3.29 -7.52 25.43
C ILE A 14 3.57 -8.79 24.63
N ALA A 15 4.85 -9.12 24.46
CA ALA A 15 5.29 -10.31 23.75
C ALA A 15 4.75 -11.57 24.45
N VAL A 16 3.60 -12.07 24.02
CA VAL A 16 3.16 -13.43 24.32
C VAL A 16 3.76 -14.30 23.23
N ARG A 17 4.89 -14.91 23.56
CA ARG A 17 5.69 -15.75 22.66
C ARG A 17 4.90 -17.03 22.33
N SER A 18 4.06 -16.98 21.30
CA SER A 18 3.57 -18.18 20.60
C SER A 18 4.60 -18.52 19.53
N SER A 19 5.74 -19.08 19.95
CA SER A 19 6.78 -19.51 19.01
C SER A 19 6.28 -20.71 18.21
N ILE A 20 5.82 -20.47 16.99
CA ILE A 20 5.85 -21.50 15.95
C ILE A 20 7.32 -21.84 15.75
N SER A 21 7.67 -23.12 15.88
CA SER A 21 9.05 -23.55 15.69
C SER A 21 9.47 -23.29 14.24
N ALA A 22 10.69 -22.78 14.01
CA ALA A 22 11.28 -22.60 12.67
C ALA A 22 10.97 -23.77 11.68
N PRO A 23 11.00 -25.06 12.08
CA PRO A 23 10.62 -26.15 11.17
C PRO A 23 9.16 -26.14 10.68
N GLN A 24 8.21 -25.60 11.45
CA GLN A 24 6.80 -25.49 11.02
C GLN A 24 6.60 -24.37 9.99
N THR A 25 7.27 -23.23 10.15
CA THR A 25 7.26 -22.12 9.17
C THR A 25 7.90 -22.56 7.85
N GLN A 26 9.02 -23.28 7.92
CA GLN A 26 9.71 -23.84 6.76
C GLN A 26 8.82 -24.80 5.96
N ALA A 27 8.09 -25.71 6.64
CA ALA A 27 7.18 -26.66 6.00
C ALA A 27 6.01 -25.97 5.28
N ILE A 28 5.49 -24.88 5.85
CA ILE A 28 4.45 -24.06 5.20
C ILE A 28 5.01 -23.38 3.94
N ILE A 29 6.20 -22.76 4.03
CA ILE A 29 6.88 -22.13 2.89
C ILE A 29 7.16 -23.14 1.78
N GLU A 30 7.57 -24.36 2.11
CA GLU A 30 7.81 -25.43 1.15
C GLU A 30 6.51 -25.90 0.48
N GLY A 31 5.42 -26.12 1.23
CA GLY A 31 4.12 -26.47 0.66
C GLY A 31 3.54 -25.35 -0.23
N LEU A 32 3.74 -24.09 0.14
CA LEU A 32 3.37 -22.93 -0.67
C LEU A 32 4.22 -22.82 -1.94
N LYS A 33 5.52 -23.11 -1.87
CA LYS A 33 6.41 -23.15 -3.03
C LYS A 33 6.07 -24.30 -3.97
N GLU A 34 5.72 -25.46 -3.43
CA GLU A 34 5.26 -26.61 -4.22
C GLU A 34 3.98 -26.26 -4.98
N LYS A 35 3.01 -25.66 -4.30
CA LYS A 35 1.72 -25.27 -4.89
C LYS A 35 1.82 -24.08 -5.86
N PHE A 36 2.60 -23.05 -5.54
CA PHE A 36 2.54 -21.75 -6.20
C PHE A 36 3.87 -21.27 -6.80
N GLY A 37 4.99 -21.95 -6.56
CA GLY A 37 6.30 -21.56 -7.08
C GLY A 37 6.37 -21.55 -8.61
N ARG A 38 5.51 -22.34 -9.28
CA ARG A 38 5.36 -22.34 -10.75
C ARG A 38 4.55 -21.15 -11.28
N LYS A 39 3.77 -20.48 -10.42
CA LYS A 39 2.99 -19.25 -10.74
C LYS A 39 3.82 -17.96 -10.54
N GLY A 40 5.14 -18.08 -10.38
CA GLY A 40 6.05 -16.94 -10.19
C GLY A 40 6.12 -16.40 -8.77
N ILE A 41 5.42 -17.02 -7.82
CA ILE A 41 5.30 -16.52 -6.44
C ILE A 41 6.42 -17.07 -5.56
N LYS A 42 7.09 -16.19 -4.81
CA LYS A 42 8.19 -16.56 -3.93
C LYS A 42 7.82 -16.31 -2.47
N PHE A 43 7.90 -17.37 -1.69
CA PHE A 43 7.76 -17.31 -0.23
C PHE A 43 9.15 -17.35 0.40
N SER A 44 9.39 -16.43 1.32
CA SER A 44 10.67 -16.33 2.04
C SER A 44 10.42 -16.02 3.51
N GLU A 45 11.46 -16.18 4.30
CA GLU A 45 11.48 -15.79 5.71
C GLU A 45 12.64 -14.82 5.89
N SER A 46 12.38 -13.67 6.53
CA SER A 46 13.40 -12.70 6.89
C SER A 46 13.23 -12.36 8.36
N ASN A 47 14.28 -12.56 9.17
CA ASN A 47 14.27 -12.28 10.62
C ASN A 47 13.13 -12.95 11.41
N ASN A 48 12.78 -14.21 11.10
CA ASN A 48 11.63 -14.93 11.67
C ASN A 48 10.25 -14.31 11.39
N VAL A 49 10.18 -13.40 10.40
CA VAL A 49 8.91 -12.87 9.89
C VAL A 49 8.62 -13.54 8.55
N PRO A 50 7.48 -14.21 8.38
CA PRO A 50 7.11 -14.76 7.08
C PRO A 50 6.86 -13.62 6.09
N MET A 51 7.61 -13.64 5.00
CA MET A 51 7.56 -12.66 3.93
C MET A 51 6.95 -13.31 2.69
N VAL A 52 5.99 -12.62 2.08
CA VAL A 52 5.42 -13.04 0.80
C VAL A 52 5.88 -12.05 -0.27
N GLU A 53 6.79 -12.51 -1.13
CA GLU A 53 7.23 -11.79 -2.32
C GLU A 53 6.41 -12.31 -3.52
N LEU A 54 5.38 -11.56 -3.89
CA LEU A 54 4.47 -11.88 -5.00
C LEU A 54 5.00 -11.25 -6.30
N LYS A 55 5.76 -12.03 -7.07
CA LYS A 55 6.09 -11.67 -8.45
C LYS A 55 4.95 -12.11 -9.37
N VAL A 56 4.01 -11.20 -9.63
CA VAL A 56 2.92 -11.45 -10.60
C VAL A 56 3.44 -11.10 -11.99
N TYR A 57 3.80 -12.14 -12.76
CA TYR A 57 4.24 -11.97 -14.13
C TYR A 57 3.02 -11.81 -15.04
N TRP A 58 2.55 -10.57 -15.23
CA TRP A 58 1.79 -10.25 -16.44
C TRP A 58 2.77 -10.37 -17.60
N LYS A 59 2.54 -11.36 -18.49
CA LYS A 59 3.16 -11.59 -19.81
C LYS A 59 4.24 -10.55 -20.16
N ASP A 60 5.50 -10.82 -19.82
CA ASP A 60 6.71 -10.01 -20.12
C ASP A 60 6.76 -8.56 -19.58
N GLU A 61 5.80 -8.14 -18.77
CA GLU A 61 5.52 -6.74 -18.37
C GLU A 61 5.70 -6.47 -16.86
N GLY A 62 6.36 -7.38 -16.14
CA GLY A 62 7.05 -7.15 -14.86
C GLY A 62 6.30 -6.35 -13.77
N PHE A 63 5.28 -6.96 -13.17
CA PHE A 63 4.70 -6.54 -11.89
C PHE A 63 5.29 -7.39 -10.74
N GLU A 64 5.74 -6.75 -9.66
CA GLU A 64 6.34 -7.42 -8.50
C GLU A 64 5.78 -6.81 -7.22
N GLU A 65 4.75 -7.34 -6.59
CA GLU A 65 4.26 -6.84 -5.29
C GLU A 65 4.87 -7.64 -4.13
N VAL A 66 5.42 -6.97 -3.16
CA VAL A 66 6.14 -7.47 -2.00
C VAL A 66 5.28 -7.06 -0.83
N LEU A 67 4.57 -8.00 -0.25
CA LEU A 67 3.77 -7.66 0.89
C LEU A 67 4.68 -7.40 2.09
N TYR A 68 4.54 -6.24 2.68
CA TYR A 68 5.16 -5.87 3.95
C TYR A 68 4.07 -5.70 4.99
N THR A 69 4.02 -6.69 5.88
CA THR A 69 3.03 -6.73 6.94
C THR A 69 3.48 -5.92 8.16
N VAL A 70 2.56 -5.72 9.09
CA VAL A 70 2.74 -4.90 10.31
C VAL A 70 3.96 -5.35 11.09
N ASP A 71 4.87 -4.42 11.34
CA ASP A 71 6.05 -4.64 12.18
C ASP A 71 5.66 -5.00 13.62
N GLY A 72 6.43 -5.90 14.24
CA GLY A 72 6.23 -6.33 15.62
C GLY A 72 5.02 -7.27 15.84
N CYS A 73 4.42 -7.83 14.79
CA CYS A 73 3.40 -8.86 14.90
C CYS A 73 3.84 -10.16 14.21
N ASP A 74 3.63 -11.29 14.91
CA ASP A 74 3.92 -12.62 14.37
C ASP A 74 2.82 -13.01 13.37
N TRP A 75 3.07 -12.74 12.08
CA TRP A 75 2.16 -13.14 11.00
C TRP A 75 2.25 -14.65 10.75
N SER A 76 1.13 -15.25 10.40
CA SER A 76 1.05 -16.65 10.00
C SER A 76 0.07 -16.82 8.85
N VAL A 77 0.33 -17.81 8.00
CA VAL A 77 -0.63 -18.21 6.96
C VAL A 77 -1.77 -18.93 7.64
N LYS A 78 -2.98 -18.38 7.53
CA LYS A 78 -4.20 -18.92 8.12
C LYS A 78 -4.91 -19.86 7.15
N ASP A 79 -5.01 -19.46 5.88
CA ASP A 79 -5.66 -20.26 4.86
C ASP A 79 -5.09 -19.96 3.47
N THR A 80 -5.24 -20.91 2.55
CA THR A 80 -4.86 -20.78 1.14
C THR A 80 -5.89 -21.47 0.27
N ASP A 81 -6.35 -20.79 -0.76
CA ASP A 81 -7.22 -21.38 -1.78
C ASP A 81 -6.68 -21.09 -3.18
N SER A 82 -6.96 -21.96 -4.13
CA SER A 82 -6.54 -21.79 -5.52
C SER A 82 -7.41 -22.61 -6.44
N ASP A 83 -7.75 -22.06 -7.59
CA ASP A 83 -8.42 -22.83 -8.63
C ASP A 83 -7.42 -23.53 -9.56
N ALA A 84 -7.94 -24.46 -10.38
CA ALA A 84 -7.17 -25.23 -11.34
C ALA A 84 -6.69 -24.40 -12.55
N ILE A 85 -7.14 -23.14 -12.66
CA ILE A 85 -6.84 -22.27 -13.79
C ILE A 85 -5.68 -21.38 -13.34
N ASP A 86 -5.97 -20.24 -12.72
CA ASP A 86 -4.97 -19.20 -12.50
C ASP A 86 -5.26 -18.30 -11.27
N ALA A 87 -6.29 -18.58 -10.48
CA ALA A 87 -6.56 -17.81 -9.26
C ALA A 87 -5.81 -18.37 -8.04
N LEU A 88 -5.38 -17.47 -7.16
CA LEU A 88 -4.79 -17.80 -5.87
C LEU A 88 -5.27 -16.82 -4.82
N GLN A 89 -5.72 -17.33 -3.68
CA GLN A 89 -5.98 -16.56 -2.48
C GLN A 89 -5.11 -17.04 -1.32
N ILE A 90 -4.50 -16.11 -0.60
CA ILE A 90 -3.75 -16.35 0.62
C ILE A 90 -4.33 -15.47 1.72
N GLU A 91 -4.69 -16.08 2.85
CA GLU A 91 -5.10 -15.38 4.06
C GLU A 91 -3.95 -15.44 5.07
N LEU A 92 -3.41 -14.28 5.40
CA LEU A 92 -2.45 -14.10 6.48
C LEU A 92 -3.18 -13.53 7.70
N SER A 93 -2.76 -13.93 8.89
CA SER A 93 -3.29 -13.35 10.12
C SER A 93 -2.22 -13.13 11.18
N CYS A 94 -2.44 -12.14 12.02
CA CYS A 94 -1.68 -11.91 13.24
C CYS A 94 -2.60 -11.34 14.33
N THR A 95 -2.15 -11.41 15.58
CA THR A 95 -2.83 -10.76 16.71
C THR A 95 -1.91 -9.71 17.31
N ALA A 96 -2.38 -8.47 17.37
CA ALA A 96 -1.67 -7.33 17.94
C ALA A 96 -2.40 -6.87 19.22
N GLY A 97 -2.00 -7.39 20.37
CA GLY A 97 -2.69 -7.13 21.64
C GLY A 97 -4.12 -7.66 21.64
N PHE A 98 -5.11 -6.78 21.51
CA PHE A 98 -6.53 -7.16 21.45
C PHE A 98 -7.11 -7.13 20.02
N LEU A 99 -6.28 -6.85 19.02
CA LEU A 99 -6.70 -6.78 17.63
C LEU A 99 -6.34 -8.07 16.91
N ASP A 100 -7.33 -8.71 16.29
CA ASP A 100 -7.05 -9.72 15.26
C ASP A 100 -7.00 -9.02 13.91
N ILE A 101 -5.90 -9.21 13.20
CA ILE A 101 -5.65 -8.61 11.91
C ILE A 101 -5.56 -9.73 10.89
N THR A 102 -6.32 -9.60 9.81
CA THR A 102 -6.30 -10.53 8.69
C THR A 102 -5.99 -9.76 7.42
N TYR A 103 -5.01 -10.24 6.66
CA TYR A 103 -4.63 -9.69 5.38
C TYR A 103 -4.83 -10.74 4.31
N ILE A 104 -5.69 -10.45 3.34
CA ILE A 104 -6.07 -11.37 2.29
C ILE A 104 -5.48 -10.85 0.98
N VAL A 105 -4.79 -11.73 0.27
CA VAL A 105 -4.29 -11.45 -1.08
C VAL A 105 -4.93 -12.39 -2.05
N SER A 106 -5.57 -11.85 -3.07
CA SER A 106 -6.12 -12.60 -4.20
C SER A 106 -5.41 -12.18 -5.48
N ILE A 107 -4.92 -13.14 -6.25
CA ILE A 107 -4.21 -12.93 -7.52
C ILE A 107 -5.01 -13.64 -8.61
N TYR A 108 -5.23 -12.93 -9.72
CA TYR A 108 -5.95 -13.39 -10.90
C TYR A 108 -5.06 -13.27 -12.16
N PRO A 109 -5.51 -13.67 -13.37
CA PRO A 109 -4.75 -13.51 -14.62
C PRO A 109 -4.53 -12.09 -15.15
N VAL A 110 -5.28 -11.09 -14.67
CA VAL A 110 -5.13 -9.68 -15.07
C VAL A 110 -5.42 -8.68 -13.94
N SER A 111 -5.58 -9.16 -12.71
CA SER A 111 -5.85 -8.31 -11.55
C SER A 111 -5.34 -8.92 -10.25
N MET A 112 -5.27 -8.07 -9.22
CA MET A 112 -4.89 -8.43 -7.88
C MET A 112 -5.78 -7.68 -6.90
N ALA A 113 -6.24 -8.35 -5.86
CA ALA A 113 -7.01 -7.75 -4.78
C ALA A 113 -6.30 -7.99 -3.45
N THR A 114 -6.25 -6.96 -2.63
CA THR A 114 -5.73 -7.01 -1.27
C THR A 114 -6.80 -6.50 -0.33
N ALA A 115 -7.06 -7.21 0.76
CA ALA A 115 -8.02 -6.80 1.77
C ALA A 115 -7.41 -6.87 3.16
N LEU A 116 -7.74 -5.88 3.98
CA LEU A 116 -7.37 -5.77 5.38
C LEU A 116 -8.64 -5.84 6.22
N VAL A 117 -8.69 -6.79 7.15
CA VAL A 117 -9.75 -6.95 8.13
C VAL A 117 -9.13 -6.78 9.51
N VAL A 118 -9.69 -5.88 10.32
CA VAL A 118 -9.23 -5.65 11.69
C VAL A 118 -10.40 -5.82 12.64
N LYS A 119 -10.29 -6.76 13.57
CA LYS A 119 -11.29 -7.02 14.59
C LYS A 119 -10.76 -6.62 15.97
N ASN A 120 -11.50 -5.79 16.69
CA ASN A 120 -11.18 -5.43 18.06
C ASN A 120 -11.84 -6.40 19.04
N ASN A 121 -11.12 -7.37 19.56
CA ASN A 121 -11.60 -8.28 20.62
C ASN A 121 -11.44 -7.68 22.03
N GLY A 122 -11.01 -6.42 22.12
CA GLY A 122 -10.85 -5.70 23.37
C GLY A 122 -12.18 -5.19 23.92
N ARG A 123 -12.14 -4.69 25.17
CA ARG A 123 -13.30 -4.10 25.86
C ARG A 123 -13.44 -2.60 25.65
N LYS A 124 -12.46 -1.96 24.98
CA LYS A 124 -12.40 -0.51 24.76
C LYS A 124 -12.26 -0.22 23.27
N PRO A 125 -12.78 0.93 22.79
CA PRO A 125 -12.50 1.40 21.44
C PRO A 125 -11.00 1.57 21.20
N VAL A 126 -10.58 1.38 19.96
CA VAL A 126 -9.19 1.56 19.51
C VAL A 126 -9.18 2.45 18.28
N THR A 127 -8.33 3.48 18.31
CA THR A 127 -8.06 4.35 17.17
C THR A 127 -7.01 3.72 16.25
N LEU A 128 -7.32 3.60 14.97
CA LEU A 128 -6.48 2.97 13.95
C LEU A 128 -6.24 3.91 12.77
N LYS A 129 -5.07 3.80 12.14
CA LYS A 129 -4.77 4.45 10.85
C LYS A 129 -4.48 3.39 9.79
N PRO A 130 -5.47 2.58 9.39
CA PRO A 130 -5.25 1.53 8.42
C PRO A 130 -4.86 2.13 7.05
N GLY A 131 -4.12 1.37 6.27
CA GLY A 131 -3.78 1.71 4.89
C GLY A 131 -3.28 0.50 4.15
N ILE A 132 -3.45 0.52 2.84
CA ILE A 132 -2.85 -0.42 1.91
C ILE A 132 -2.10 0.43 0.90
N MET A 133 -0.78 0.36 0.89
CA MET A 133 0.05 1.26 0.10
C MET A 133 0.91 0.45 -0.85
N SER A 134 0.71 0.57 -2.16
CA SER A 134 1.46 -0.17 -3.16
C SER A 134 2.54 0.69 -3.81
N TYR A 135 3.78 0.20 -3.86
CA TYR A 135 4.77 0.72 -4.79
C TYR A 135 4.57 0.06 -6.15
N LEU A 136 4.60 0.84 -7.22
CA LEU A 136 4.46 0.40 -8.61
C LEU A 136 5.74 0.76 -9.36
N ARG A 137 6.32 -0.21 -10.07
CA ARG A 137 7.53 -0.02 -10.87
C ARG A 137 7.15 0.58 -12.21
N PHE A 138 7.74 1.73 -12.52
CA PHE A 138 7.55 2.42 -13.78
C PHE A 138 8.84 2.30 -14.62
N LYS A 139 8.72 2.30 -15.95
CA LYS A 139 9.89 2.19 -16.84
C LYS A 139 10.83 3.38 -16.70
N LYS A 140 10.28 4.58 -16.59
CA LYS A 140 11.05 5.82 -16.54
C LYS A 140 10.29 6.88 -15.73
N ARG A 141 11.03 7.87 -15.26
CA ARG A 141 10.50 9.05 -14.55
C ARG A 141 9.55 9.86 -15.43
N SER A 142 9.92 10.10 -16.68
CA SER A 142 9.13 10.91 -17.60
C SER A 142 7.89 10.17 -18.10
N GLY A 143 6.73 10.82 -18.09
CA GLY A 143 5.47 10.17 -18.44
C GLY A 143 4.95 9.19 -17.38
N ALA A 144 5.40 9.33 -16.13
CA ALA A 144 4.74 8.77 -14.95
C ALA A 144 3.59 9.70 -14.52
N GLY A 145 2.39 9.18 -14.35
CA GLY A 145 1.23 10.01 -13.97
C GLY A 145 0.12 9.25 -13.25
N ILE A 146 -0.82 10.01 -12.69
CA ILE A 146 -2.12 9.50 -12.25
C ILE A 146 -3.24 10.30 -12.92
N GLN A 147 -4.24 9.60 -13.42
CA GLN A 147 -5.47 10.17 -13.98
C GLN A 147 -6.67 9.89 -13.08
N GLY A 148 -7.61 10.83 -13.07
CA GLY A 148 -8.85 10.74 -12.29
C GLY A 148 -8.87 11.58 -11.02
N LEU A 149 -7.78 12.29 -10.68
CA LEU A 149 -7.69 13.11 -9.47
C LEU A 149 -8.11 14.58 -9.66
N LYS A 150 -8.39 15.02 -10.89
CA LYS A 150 -8.85 16.39 -11.15
C LYS A 150 -10.08 16.74 -10.30
N GLY A 151 -10.01 17.89 -9.63
CA GLY A 151 -11.04 18.39 -8.72
C GLY A 151 -10.95 17.82 -7.30
N CYS A 152 -10.06 16.86 -7.04
CA CYS A 152 -9.88 16.33 -5.70
C CYS A 152 -9.05 17.28 -4.84
N CYS A 153 -9.47 17.44 -3.59
CA CYS A 153 -8.65 18.09 -2.57
C CYS A 153 -7.49 17.17 -2.16
N TYR A 154 -6.33 17.78 -1.93
CA TYR A 154 -5.18 17.11 -1.37
C TYR A 154 -4.44 18.02 -0.40
N CYS A 155 -3.63 17.41 0.47
CA CYS A 155 -2.64 18.12 1.25
C CYS A 155 -1.29 17.40 1.20
N PRO A 156 -0.16 18.13 1.16
CA PRO A 156 1.15 17.53 1.38
C PRO A 156 1.20 16.91 2.77
N ASN A 157 1.66 15.66 2.85
CA ASN A 157 1.71 14.93 4.10
C ASN A 157 2.78 13.84 4.01
N PRO A 158 3.64 13.66 5.02
CA PRO A 158 4.55 12.53 5.06
C PRO A 158 3.79 11.20 4.95
N PRO A 159 4.33 10.17 4.28
CA PRO A 159 3.82 8.81 4.41
C PRO A 159 3.91 8.34 5.87
N LEU A 160 3.13 7.30 6.20
CA LEU A 160 3.31 6.61 7.48
C LEU A 160 4.67 5.93 7.53
N THR A 161 5.34 6.01 8.69
CA THR A 161 6.62 5.32 8.91
C THR A 161 6.44 3.81 8.81
N SER A 162 7.40 3.14 8.17
CA SER A 162 7.47 1.68 8.11
C SER A 162 8.92 1.20 8.03
N PRO A 163 9.29 0.05 8.64
CA PRO A 163 10.63 -0.52 8.47
C PRO A 163 10.95 -0.92 7.02
N PHE A 164 9.96 -0.89 6.13
CA PHE A 164 10.09 -1.26 4.72
C PHE A 164 9.84 -0.08 3.76
N GLU A 165 9.88 1.15 4.27
CA GLU A 165 9.73 2.35 3.46
C GLU A 165 10.90 2.51 2.47
N LEU A 166 10.60 2.75 1.20
CA LEU A 166 11.64 3.11 0.22
C LEU A 166 12.12 4.56 0.40
N LEU A 167 11.21 5.43 0.84
CA LEU A 167 11.50 6.81 1.19
C LEU A 167 11.04 7.00 2.62
N SER A 168 11.92 7.48 3.49
CA SER A 168 11.49 7.87 4.82
C SER A 168 10.49 9.03 4.76
N PRO A 169 9.62 9.20 5.78
CA PRO A 169 8.73 10.33 5.89
C PRO A 169 9.44 11.67 5.69
N SER A 170 10.67 11.79 6.21
CA SER A 170 11.49 12.99 6.04
C SER A 170 11.97 13.20 4.60
N GLU A 171 12.35 12.12 3.92
CA GLU A 171 12.85 12.15 2.55
C GLU A 171 11.75 12.41 1.52
N ALA A 172 10.57 11.81 1.73
CA ALA A 172 9.38 11.99 0.92
C ALA A 172 8.89 13.45 0.92
N MET A 173 9.14 14.19 2.00
CA MET A 173 8.73 15.59 2.16
C MET A 173 9.79 16.62 1.73
N LYS A 174 11.01 16.20 1.40
CA LYS A 174 12.02 17.14 0.88
C LYS A 174 11.57 17.69 -0.47
N ALA A 175 11.94 18.93 -0.80
CA ALA A 175 11.76 19.43 -2.16
C ALA A 175 12.58 18.60 -3.15
N ASP A 176 12.13 18.59 -4.41
CA ASP A 176 12.97 18.07 -5.49
C ASP A 176 14.11 19.06 -5.73
N SER A 177 15.35 18.59 -5.79
CA SER A 177 16.45 19.45 -6.21
C SER A 177 16.35 19.62 -7.72
N SER A 178 15.75 20.71 -8.19
CA SER A 178 16.09 21.21 -9.52
C SER A 178 17.59 21.53 -9.54
N GLY A 179 18.25 21.32 -10.68
CA GLY A 179 19.68 21.60 -10.83
C GLY A 179 20.08 23.04 -10.53
N TRP A 180 21.30 23.43 -10.91
CA TRP A 180 22.06 24.63 -10.49
C TRP A 180 21.34 26.01 -10.36
N PHE A 181 20.10 26.16 -10.82
CA PHE A 181 19.31 27.38 -10.74
C PHE A 181 17.92 27.12 -10.12
N GLY A 182 17.83 27.22 -8.79
CA GLY A 182 16.58 27.29 -8.05
C GLY A 182 16.29 26.04 -7.22
N SER A 183 16.11 26.20 -5.92
CA SER A 183 15.39 25.22 -5.10
C SER A 183 13.91 25.52 -5.29
N GLU A 184 13.12 24.57 -5.79
CA GLU A 184 11.67 24.69 -5.61
C GLU A 184 11.36 24.67 -4.11
N GLU A 185 10.46 25.53 -3.65
CA GLU A 185 10.00 25.49 -2.26
C GLU A 185 9.11 24.25 -2.13
N GLY A 186 9.49 23.32 -1.25
CA GLY A 186 8.73 22.09 -1.04
C GLY A 186 7.32 22.38 -0.56
N GLU A 187 6.37 21.53 -0.91
CA GLU A 187 4.98 21.73 -0.50
C GLU A 187 4.86 21.64 1.04
N LYS A 188 4.26 22.66 1.65
CA LYS A 188 4.15 22.75 3.11
C LYS A 188 3.04 21.82 3.61
N PRO A 189 3.30 20.97 4.62
CA PRO A 189 2.29 20.10 5.20
C PRO A 189 1.05 20.86 5.68
N GLY A 190 -0.12 20.24 5.54
CA GLY A 190 -1.37 20.77 6.08
C GLY A 190 -2.01 21.92 5.29
N ILE A 191 -1.36 22.42 4.23
CA ILE A 191 -1.99 23.32 3.27
C ILE A 191 -2.82 22.48 2.29
N TRP A 192 -4.09 22.84 2.15
CA TRP A 192 -5.03 22.17 1.25
C TRP A 192 -5.07 22.85 -0.11
N THR A 193 -4.98 22.04 -1.15
CA THR A 193 -5.03 22.45 -2.56
C THR A 193 -6.00 21.56 -3.33
N VAL A 194 -6.54 22.04 -4.44
CA VAL A 194 -7.36 21.25 -5.37
C VAL A 194 -6.53 20.92 -6.59
N GLU A 195 -6.51 19.65 -6.99
CA GLU A 195 -5.86 19.20 -8.21
C GLU A 195 -6.58 19.75 -9.44
N ASP A 196 -5.91 20.61 -10.23
CA ASP A 196 -6.50 21.19 -11.45
C ASP A 196 -6.22 20.34 -12.70
N SER A 197 -5.18 19.51 -12.61
CA SER A 197 -4.59 18.86 -13.76
C SER A 197 -5.36 17.59 -14.09
N VAL A 198 -5.59 17.35 -15.38
CA VAL A 198 -6.26 16.13 -15.86
C VAL A 198 -5.43 14.89 -15.50
N ILE A 199 -4.11 15.03 -15.59
CA ILE A 199 -3.13 14.03 -15.19
C ILE A 199 -2.22 14.69 -14.14
N THR A 200 -2.19 14.14 -12.94
CA THR A 200 -1.21 14.47 -11.92
C THR A 200 0.13 13.90 -12.36
N LEU A 201 1.07 14.76 -12.74
CA LEU A 201 2.41 14.35 -13.15
C LEU A 201 3.24 13.92 -11.95
N LEU A 202 3.82 12.73 -12.03
CA LEU A 202 4.61 12.13 -10.95
C LEU A 202 6.10 12.29 -11.17
N GLU A 203 6.53 13.09 -12.15
CA GLU A 203 7.96 13.26 -12.44
C GLU A 203 8.69 13.98 -11.30
N LYS A 204 8.04 14.93 -10.64
CA LYS A 204 8.62 15.64 -9.50
C LYS A 204 8.40 14.85 -8.23
N LYS A 205 9.29 15.08 -7.26
CA LYS A 205 9.08 14.52 -5.93
C LYS A 205 7.80 15.08 -5.33
N MET A 206 6.97 14.21 -4.78
CA MET A 206 5.77 14.62 -4.06
C MET A 206 5.37 13.56 -3.04
N SER A 207 4.63 14.01 -2.03
CA SER A 207 4.02 13.17 -1.00
C SER A 207 2.72 13.81 -0.56
N ARG A 208 1.61 13.31 -1.08
CA ARG A 208 0.29 13.92 -0.94
C ARG A 208 -0.73 12.89 -0.45
N VAL A 209 -1.63 13.35 0.40
CA VAL A 209 -2.87 12.63 0.72
C VAL A 209 -4.01 13.35 0.03
N TYR A 210 -4.72 12.62 -0.83
CA TYR A 210 -5.96 13.07 -1.44
C TYR A 210 -7.11 12.65 -0.53
N GLY A 211 -7.99 13.58 -0.20
CA GLY A 211 -9.04 13.38 0.79
C GLY A 211 -9.90 14.63 0.99
N ALA A 212 -10.96 14.51 1.77
CA ALA A 212 -11.68 15.67 2.26
C ALA A 212 -10.94 16.29 3.46
N PRO A 213 -10.78 17.62 3.53
CA PRO A 213 -10.29 18.28 4.73
C PRO A 213 -11.07 17.83 5.98
N PRO A 214 -10.43 17.63 7.15
CA PRO A 214 -11.13 17.15 8.34
C PRO A 214 -12.37 17.98 8.73
N ALA A 215 -12.31 19.31 8.56
CA ALA A 215 -13.43 20.20 8.80
C ALA A 215 -14.60 20.00 7.81
N GLU A 216 -14.30 19.63 6.56
CA GLU A 216 -15.32 19.34 5.54
C GLU A 216 -16.08 18.05 5.83
N ARG A 217 -15.43 17.07 6.49
CA ARG A 217 -16.07 15.79 6.86
C ARG A 217 -17.13 15.90 7.94
N LEU A 218 -17.19 17.03 8.64
CA LEU A 218 -18.24 17.33 9.61
C LEU A 218 -19.58 17.64 8.92
N LYS A 219 -19.60 17.87 7.60
CA LYS A 219 -20.81 18.09 6.82
C LYS A 219 -21.51 16.75 6.56
N ALA A 220 -22.83 16.78 6.44
CA ALA A 220 -23.63 15.58 6.13
C ALA A 220 -23.29 14.98 4.75
N VAL A 221 -22.90 15.82 3.79
CA VAL A 221 -22.45 15.43 2.45
C VAL A 221 -21.20 16.23 2.12
N TYR A 222 -20.17 15.54 1.68
CA TYR A 222 -18.91 16.12 1.24
C TYR A 222 -18.27 15.25 0.15
N ASN A 223 -17.34 15.84 -0.60
CA ASN A 223 -16.67 15.14 -1.70
C ASN A 223 -15.48 14.33 -1.16
N THR A 224 -15.41 13.06 -1.55
CA THR A 224 -14.22 12.22 -1.36
C THR A 224 -13.49 12.06 -2.69
N PRO A 225 -12.18 11.72 -2.69
CA PRO A 225 -11.51 11.26 -3.90
C PRO A 225 -12.25 10.06 -4.50
N PRO A 226 -12.13 9.82 -5.82
CA PRO A 226 -12.85 8.75 -6.47
C PRO A 226 -12.42 7.38 -5.92
N SER A 227 -13.35 6.44 -5.92
CA SER A 227 -13.05 5.04 -5.59
C SER A 227 -12.19 4.36 -6.66
N LYS A 228 -12.13 4.92 -7.88
CA LYS A 228 -11.31 4.44 -9.00
C LYS A 228 -10.40 5.54 -9.52
N TYR A 229 -9.13 5.24 -9.74
CA TYR A 229 -8.17 6.09 -10.46
C TYR A 229 -7.22 5.24 -11.28
N GLU A 230 -6.48 5.86 -12.20
CA GLU A 230 -5.59 5.14 -13.12
C GLU A 230 -4.17 5.64 -12.99
N THR A 231 -3.21 4.71 -12.90
CA THR A 231 -1.79 5.02 -12.95
C THR A 231 -1.30 4.89 -14.38
N ILE A 232 -0.47 5.81 -14.84
CA ILE A 232 0.01 5.90 -16.22
C ILE A 232 1.52 5.71 -16.26
N ASP A 233 2.00 4.63 -16.87
CA ASP A 233 3.40 4.44 -17.25
C ASP A 233 3.53 4.52 -18.78
N GLN A 234 3.72 5.72 -19.31
CA GLN A 234 3.94 5.93 -20.75
C GLN A 234 5.20 5.24 -21.27
N GLY A 235 6.18 4.96 -20.41
CA GLY A 235 7.41 4.28 -20.81
C GLY A 235 7.18 2.81 -21.18
N ARG A 236 6.14 2.18 -20.63
CA ARG A 236 5.69 0.84 -21.01
C ARG A 236 4.41 0.85 -21.85
N GLY A 237 3.68 1.97 -21.88
CA GLY A 237 2.32 1.98 -22.40
C GLY A 237 1.35 1.24 -21.49
N LEU A 238 1.66 1.14 -20.20
CA LEU A 238 0.86 0.43 -19.21
C LEU A 238 -0.01 1.38 -18.39
N PHE A 239 -1.20 0.87 -18.07
CA PHE A 239 -2.15 1.54 -17.20
C PHE A 239 -2.66 0.53 -16.18
N PHE A 240 -2.59 0.90 -14.90
CA PHE A 240 -3.22 0.14 -13.84
C PHE A 240 -4.40 0.91 -13.29
N ARG A 241 -5.54 0.23 -13.23
CA ARG A 241 -6.73 0.75 -12.59
C ARG A 241 -6.68 0.37 -11.11
N MET A 242 -6.66 1.39 -10.28
CA MET A 242 -6.62 1.27 -8.83
C MET A 242 -8.03 1.50 -8.29
N ILE A 243 -8.59 0.52 -7.60
CA ILE A 243 -9.93 0.55 -7.03
C ILE A 243 -9.82 0.45 -5.51
N ARG A 244 -10.35 1.43 -4.80
CA ARG A 244 -10.33 1.56 -3.35
C ARG A 244 -11.69 1.26 -2.75
N ILE A 245 -11.71 0.45 -1.70
CA ILE A 245 -12.93 -0.02 -1.02
C ILE A 245 -12.75 0.18 0.49
N GLY A 246 -13.71 0.83 1.16
CA GLY A 246 -13.71 0.95 2.63
C GLY A 246 -12.73 1.98 3.22
N PHE A 247 -12.14 2.83 2.38
CA PHE A 247 -11.29 3.95 2.80
C PHE A 247 -11.86 5.26 2.28
N GLU A 248 -11.57 6.38 2.92
CA GLU A 248 -11.93 7.72 2.44
C GLU A 248 -10.78 8.45 1.76
N ASP A 249 -9.53 8.18 2.18
CA ASP A 249 -8.34 8.85 1.65
C ASP A 249 -7.50 7.91 0.78
N MET A 250 -6.63 8.52 -0.02
CA MET A 250 -5.58 7.81 -0.73
C MET A 250 -4.26 8.58 -0.70
N TYR A 251 -3.17 7.85 -0.71
CA TYR A 251 -1.82 8.38 -0.78
C TYR A 251 -1.34 8.40 -2.24
N VAL A 252 -0.58 9.44 -2.58
CA VAL A 252 0.24 9.47 -3.80
C VAL A 252 1.61 10.03 -3.43
N GLY A 253 2.64 9.24 -3.68
CA GLY A 253 4.03 9.57 -3.45
C GLY A 253 4.88 9.27 -4.70
N SER A 254 5.83 10.15 -4.96
CA SER A 254 6.83 9.97 -6.01
C SER A 254 8.22 10.35 -5.48
N PRO A 255 9.26 9.56 -5.78
CA PRO A 255 10.64 9.86 -5.40
C PRO A 255 11.24 11.07 -6.14
N GLY A 256 10.61 11.54 -7.22
CA GLY A 256 11.16 12.62 -8.03
C GLY A 256 12.55 12.29 -8.58
N SER A 257 13.51 13.20 -8.46
CA SER A 257 14.89 12.96 -8.87
C SER A 257 15.63 11.92 -8.03
N MET A 258 15.22 11.67 -6.77
CA MET A 258 15.95 10.76 -5.86
C MET A 258 15.82 9.28 -6.18
N TRP A 259 15.05 8.91 -7.20
CA TRP A 259 14.87 7.50 -7.59
C TRP A 259 16.20 6.81 -7.92
N ASP A 260 17.18 7.56 -8.41
CA ASP A 260 18.52 7.09 -8.79
C ASP A 260 19.31 6.52 -7.60
N GLN A 261 19.02 6.97 -6.39
CA GLN A 261 19.61 6.49 -5.13
C GLN A 261 19.12 5.09 -4.76
N TYR A 262 17.94 4.68 -5.23
CA TYR A 262 17.28 3.41 -4.87
C TYR A 262 17.41 2.33 -5.95
N GLY A 263 18.29 2.54 -6.93
CA GLY A 263 18.63 1.57 -7.97
C GLY A 263 18.39 2.13 -9.37
N LYS A 264 19.47 2.26 -10.15
CA LYS A 264 19.50 2.86 -11.50
C LYS A 264 18.65 2.17 -12.57
N GLN A 265 17.90 1.12 -12.23
CA GLN A 265 17.24 0.26 -13.21
C GLN A 265 15.81 0.71 -13.53
N HIS A 266 15.03 1.18 -12.54
CA HIS A 266 13.62 1.53 -12.76
C HIS A 266 13.10 2.64 -11.84
N TYR A 267 12.16 3.42 -12.35
CA TYR A 267 11.40 4.40 -11.56
C TYR A 267 10.33 3.70 -10.71
N PHE A 268 9.79 4.39 -9.70
CA PHE A 268 8.67 3.87 -8.94
C PHE A 268 7.72 4.96 -8.46
N VAL A 269 6.46 4.59 -8.26
CA VAL A 269 5.39 5.42 -7.71
C VAL A 269 4.81 4.70 -6.51
N CYS A 270 4.48 5.43 -5.44
CA CYS A 270 3.83 4.89 -4.26
C CYS A 270 2.38 5.38 -4.21
N THR A 271 1.40 4.49 -4.19
CA THR A 271 0.00 4.91 -4.11
C THR A 271 -0.90 3.82 -3.53
N GLY A 272 -2.00 4.22 -2.90
CA GLY A 272 -2.98 3.29 -2.35
C GLY A 272 -3.91 3.92 -1.32
N PRO A 273 -4.96 3.21 -0.89
CA PRO A 273 -5.87 3.67 0.15
C PRO A 273 -5.20 3.88 1.51
N MET A 274 -5.66 4.87 2.26
CA MET A 274 -5.29 5.02 3.67
C MET A 274 -6.31 5.84 4.46
N SER A 275 -6.25 5.74 5.78
CA SER A 275 -7.01 6.58 6.71
C SER A 275 -6.05 7.35 7.61
N MET A 276 -5.27 8.27 7.01
CA MET A 276 -4.25 9.06 7.73
C MET A 276 -4.80 10.32 8.37
N LEU A 277 -5.75 11.00 7.72
CA LEU A 277 -6.22 12.32 8.11
C LEU A 277 -7.25 12.24 9.22
N VAL A 278 -8.22 11.33 9.07
CA VAL A 278 -9.21 11.00 10.07
C VAL A 278 -9.02 9.52 10.41
N PRO A 279 -8.44 9.22 11.59
CA PRO A 279 -8.30 7.85 12.05
C PRO A 279 -9.65 7.13 12.15
N VAL A 280 -9.62 5.81 12.02
CA VAL A 280 -10.76 4.93 12.23
C VAL A 280 -10.90 4.64 13.72
N GLU A 281 -12.04 5.00 14.30
CA GLU A 281 -12.42 4.58 15.65
C GLU A 281 -13.11 3.21 15.58
N LEU A 282 -12.46 2.18 16.09
CA LEU A 282 -12.98 0.81 16.08
C LEU A 282 -13.50 0.43 17.48
N ALA A 283 -14.81 0.32 17.65
CA ALA A 283 -15.44 0.01 18.93
C ALA A 283 -15.08 -1.40 19.43
N ALA A 284 -15.38 -1.67 20.70
CA ALA A 284 -15.21 -2.99 21.29
C ALA A 284 -16.06 -4.04 20.55
N ASN A 285 -15.45 -5.18 20.21
CA ASN A 285 -16.05 -6.27 19.41
C ASN A 285 -16.42 -5.92 17.96
N GLU A 286 -16.03 -4.74 17.47
CA GLU A 286 -16.29 -4.32 16.10
C GLU A 286 -15.23 -4.87 15.12
N THR A 287 -15.60 -4.98 13.85
CA THR A 287 -14.71 -5.36 12.76
C THR A 287 -14.73 -4.30 11.65
N TRP A 288 -13.57 -3.74 11.35
CA TRP A 288 -13.35 -2.86 10.21
C TRP A 288 -12.77 -3.63 9.03
N ARG A 289 -13.10 -3.20 7.80
CA ARG A 289 -12.63 -3.79 6.55
C ARG A 289 -12.29 -2.71 5.55
N GLY A 290 -11.18 -2.90 4.84
CA GLY A 290 -10.79 -2.09 3.69
C GLY A 290 -10.09 -2.97 2.65
N ALA A 291 -10.15 -2.58 1.39
CA ALA A 291 -9.52 -3.31 0.30
C ALA A 291 -9.04 -2.40 -0.83
N MET A 292 -8.16 -2.96 -1.65
CA MET A 292 -7.70 -2.39 -2.90
C MET A 292 -7.71 -3.46 -3.99
N VAL A 293 -8.17 -3.11 -5.17
CA VAL A 293 -8.01 -3.92 -6.39
C VAL A 293 -7.13 -3.16 -7.36
N ILE A 294 -6.17 -3.85 -7.96
CA ILE A 294 -5.31 -3.37 -9.04
C ILE A 294 -5.65 -4.20 -10.26
N GLU A 295 -6.17 -3.57 -11.31
CA GLU A 295 -6.47 -4.24 -12.58
C GLU A 295 -5.51 -3.75 -13.66
N HIS A 296 -5.06 -4.67 -14.50
CA HIS A 296 -4.30 -4.36 -15.70
C HIS A 296 -5.25 -4.15 -16.87
N ASP A 297 -5.19 -2.99 -17.54
CA ASP A 297 -6.14 -2.63 -18.62
C ASP A 297 -5.75 -3.19 -20.01
N ASN A 298 -5.31 -4.46 -20.07
CA ASN A 298 -4.96 -5.12 -21.35
C ASN A 298 -6.17 -5.83 -22.00
N LEU A 299 -7.38 -5.27 -21.88
CA LEU A 299 -8.58 -5.73 -22.60
C LEU A 299 -8.94 -4.80 -23.75
#